data_AF-A0A0N1BLQ3-F1
#
_entry.id   AF-A0A0N1BLQ3-F1
#
_cell.length_a   1.000
_cell.length_b   1.000
_cell.length_c   1.000
_cell.angle_alpha   90.00
_cell.angle_beta   90.00
_cell.angle_gamma   90.00
#
_symmetry.space_group_name_H-M   'P 1'
#
loop_
_entity.id
_entity.type
_entity.pdbx_description
1 polymer ?
#
loop_
_entity_poly.entity_id
_entity_poly.type
_entity_poly.pdbx_seq_one_letter_code
_entity_poly.pdbx_strand_id
1 'polypeptide(L)'
;MITVHWEAAGVALADMAQATGRFLDMLSKAIARQSQKRPGECTAWLWMHENGLGKGGHCHMLVHVPPKLVRTIAKMQRRWLRSITGNPYRKRVIRSDPIGGRLGMETCNPAVHAANLANALAYVCKSAPQTILDSHGMQRRHEQGGPIVGKRCGISQNIGPKARKAKT
;
A
#
# COMPACT_ATOMS: atom_id res chain seq x y z
N MET A 1 -5.33 -4.11 1.76
CA MET A 1 -3.88 -4.03 1.51
C MET A 1 -3.60 -4.42 0.07
N ILE A 2 -2.75 -3.65 -0.60
CA ILE A 2 -2.24 -3.95 -1.94
C ILE A 2 -0.78 -4.39 -1.77
N THR A 3 -0.37 -5.45 -2.45
CA THR A 3 1.03 -5.88 -2.57
C THR A 3 1.36 -6.02 -4.03
N VAL A 4 2.43 -5.36 -4.49
CA VAL A 4 2.94 -5.48 -5.86
C VAL A 4 4.34 -6.08 -5.81
N HIS A 5 4.54 -7.21 -6.47
CA HIS A 5 5.84 -7.82 -6.68
C HIS A 5 6.48 -7.21 -7.93
N TRP A 6 7.15 -6.07 -7.75
CA TRP A 6 7.71 -5.27 -8.84
C TRP A 6 8.76 -6.04 -9.65
N GLU A 7 9.65 -6.75 -8.98
CA GLU A 7 10.67 -7.55 -9.68
C GLU A 7 10.06 -8.68 -10.50
N ALA A 8 9.06 -9.38 -9.96
CA ALA A 8 8.31 -10.40 -10.69
C ALA A 8 7.52 -9.81 -11.88
N ALA A 9 7.18 -8.52 -11.83
CA ALA A 9 6.56 -7.77 -12.92
C ALA A 9 7.58 -7.22 -13.95
N GLY A 10 8.89 -7.44 -13.72
CA GLY A 10 9.97 -7.02 -14.61
C GLY A 10 10.54 -5.63 -14.31
N VAL A 11 10.34 -5.10 -13.10
CA VAL A 11 10.92 -3.83 -12.66
C VAL A 11 12.17 -4.08 -11.83
N ALA A 12 13.30 -3.52 -12.23
CA ALA A 12 14.55 -3.63 -11.47
C ALA A 12 14.42 -2.94 -10.09
N LEU A 13 15.22 -3.39 -9.12
CA LEU A 13 15.20 -2.86 -7.75
C LEU A 13 15.36 -1.33 -7.70
N ALA A 14 16.22 -0.77 -8.57
CA ALA A 14 16.47 0.68 -8.67
C ALA A 14 15.24 1.48 -9.11
N ASP A 15 14.34 0.87 -9.89
CA ASP A 15 13.20 1.56 -10.51
C ASP A 15 11.90 1.39 -9.70
N MET A 16 11.92 0.57 -8.64
CA MET A 16 10.74 0.28 -7.82
C MET A 16 10.09 1.54 -7.23
N ALA A 17 10.90 2.51 -6.79
CA ALA A 17 10.40 3.79 -6.26
C ALA A 17 9.58 4.56 -7.30
N GLN A 18 10.07 4.59 -8.53
CA GLN A 18 9.38 5.25 -9.63
C GLN A 18 8.11 4.49 -10.04
N ALA A 19 8.19 3.16 -10.14
CA ALA A 19 7.05 2.30 -10.46
C ALA A 19 5.91 2.42 -9.42
N THR A 20 6.26 2.38 -8.12
CA THR A 20 5.32 2.63 -7.01
C THR A 20 4.71 4.03 -7.11
N GLY A 21 5.53 5.06 -7.36
CA GLY A 21 5.04 6.43 -7.53
C GLY A 21 4.01 6.55 -8.66
N ARG A 22 4.31 5.97 -9.82
CA ARG A 22 3.39 5.97 -10.98
C ARG A 22 2.12 5.18 -10.70
N PHE A 23 2.20 4.05 -10.00
CA PHE A 23 1.03 3.29 -9.59
C PHE A 23 0.11 4.10 -8.66
N LEU A 24 0.69 4.76 -7.67
CA LEU A 24 -0.06 5.60 -6.72
C LEU A 24 -0.68 6.84 -7.40
N ASP A 25 0.02 7.44 -8.37
CA ASP A 25 -0.53 8.53 -9.18
C ASP A 25 -1.76 8.08 -9.99
N MET A 26 -1.65 6.94 -10.68
CA MET A 26 -2.77 6.36 -11.45
C MET A 26 -3.96 6.00 -10.55
N LEU A 27 -3.68 5.42 -9.38
CA LEU A 27 -4.68 5.11 -8.36
C LEU A 27 -5.41 6.37 -7.86
N SER A 28 -4.66 7.40 -7.47
CA SER A 28 -5.20 8.68 -6.99
C SER A 28 -6.06 9.36 -8.05
N LYS A 29 -5.58 9.42 -9.29
CA LYS A 29 -6.33 10.00 -10.43
C LYS A 29 -7.60 9.21 -10.73
N ALA A 30 -7.54 7.87 -10.66
CA ALA A 30 -8.70 7.04 -10.92
C ALA A 30 -9.78 7.20 -9.84
N ILE A 31 -9.40 7.22 -8.56
CA ILE A 31 -10.34 7.43 -7.46
C ILE A 31 -10.95 8.83 -7.56
N ALA A 32 -10.15 9.86 -7.82
CA ALA A 32 -10.62 11.22 -8.02
C ALA A 32 -11.67 11.31 -9.13
N ARG A 33 -11.35 10.77 -10.32
CA ARG A 33 -12.25 10.76 -11.48
C ARG A 33 -13.56 10.04 -11.19
N GLN A 34 -13.49 8.85 -10.59
CA GLN A 34 -14.67 8.04 -10.30
C GLN A 34 -15.51 8.59 -9.13
N SER A 35 -14.90 9.38 -8.25
CA SER A 35 -15.58 10.02 -7.12
C SER A 35 -16.05 11.45 -7.44
N GLN A 36 -15.78 11.96 -8.65
CA GLN A 36 -16.00 13.37 -9.02
C GLN A 36 -15.36 14.36 -8.02
N LYS A 37 -14.18 14.01 -7.50
CA LYS A 37 -13.41 14.84 -6.55
C LYS A 37 -12.03 15.18 -7.10
N ARG A 38 -11.30 16.08 -6.43
CA ARG A 38 -9.90 16.35 -6.80
C ARG A 38 -8.98 15.21 -6.34
N PRO A 39 -7.88 14.91 -7.06
CA PRO A 39 -6.85 13.99 -6.58
C PRO A 39 -6.35 14.34 -5.17
N GLY A 40 -6.27 13.35 -4.28
CA GLY A 40 -5.86 13.53 -2.89
C GLY A 40 -7.01 13.69 -1.89
N GLU A 41 -8.20 14.14 -2.31
CA GLU A 41 -9.34 14.36 -1.38
C GLU A 41 -10.03 13.07 -0.93
N CYS A 42 -9.88 11.99 -1.70
CA CYS A 42 -10.53 10.68 -1.44
C CYS A 42 -9.53 9.53 -1.28
N THR A 43 -8.25 9.82 -1.12
CA THR A 43 -7.19 8.79 -1.16
C THR A 43 -6.18 9.01 -0.08
N ALA A 44 -6.16 8.11 0.90
CA ALA A 44 -5.07 7.98 1.87
C ALA A 44 -4.29 6.71 1.58
N TRP A 45 -2.97 6.77 1.67
CA TRP A 45 -2.13 5.61 1.54
C TRP A 45 -0.84 5.73 2.33
N LEU A 46 -0.28 4.57 2.66
CA LEU A 46 1.11 4.41 3.05
C LEU A 46 1.67 3.19 2.32
N TRP A 47 2.97 3.17 2.11
CA TRP A 47 3.65 2.04 1.46
C TRP A 47 5.04 1.81 2.01
N MET A 48 5.51 0.57 1.88
CA MET A 48 6.86 0.14 2.19
C MET A 48 7.38 -0.83 1.12
N HIS A 49 8.64 -0.62 0.71
CA HIS A 49 9.41 -1.53 -0.10
C HIS A 49 10.17 -2.52 0.76
N GLU A 50 10.13 -3.76 0.29
CA GLU A 50 10.87 -4.87 0.82
C GLU A 50 11.59 -5.59 -0.31
N ASN A 51 12.70 -6.19 0.06
CA ASN A 51 13.45 -7.09 -0.80
C ASN A 51 13.81 -8.30 0.06
N GLY A 52 13.79 -9.49 -0.52
CA GLY A 52 14.09 -10.72 0.21
C GLY A 52 14.49 -11.83 -0.74
N LEU A 53 15.41 -12.67 -0.28
CA LEU A 53 15.85 -13.87 -0.98
C LEU A 53 14.63 -14.72 -1.37
N GLY A 54 14.51 -15.04 -2.67
CA GLY A 54 13.41 -15.82 -3.24
C GLY A 54 12.07 -15.08 -3.43
N LYS A 55 11.90 -13.86 -2.89
CA LYS A 55 10.67 -13.05 -3.05
C LYS A 55 10.86 -11.86 -3.99
N GLY A 56 12.11 -11.41 -4.15
CA GLY A 56 12.48 -10.24 -4.93
C GLY A 56 11.95 -8.93 -4.35
N GLY A 57 12.18 -7.84 -5.08
CA GLY A 57 11.69 -6.51 -4.79
C GLY A 57 10.17 -6.40 -4.90
N HIS A 58 9.53 -6.01 -3.80
CA HIS A 58 8.08 -5.83 -3.72
C HIS A 58 7.67 -4.64 -2.84
N CYS A 59 6.42 -4.24 -2.98
CA CYS A 59 5.83 -3.10 -2.27
C CYS A 59 4.54 -3.52 -1.57
N HIS A 60 4.46 -3.31 -0.26
CA HIS A 60 3.22 -3.40 0.50
C HIS A 60 2.61 -2.01 0.68
N MET A 61 1.31 -1.88 0.45
CA MET A 61 0.57 -0.62 0.52
C MET A 61 -0.72 -0.80 1.32
N LEU A 62 -0.93 0.07 2.31
CA LEU A 62 -2.27 0.31 2.85
C LEU A 62 -2.86 1.49 2.12
N VAL A 63 -4.07 1.31 1.60
CA VAL A 63 -4.74 2.29 0.75
C VAL A 63 -6.20 2.34 1.14
N HIS A 64 -6.69 3.55 1.38
CA HIS A 64 -8.12 3.83 1.47
C HIS A 64 -8.71 3.91 0.05
N VAL A 65 -9.69 3.06 -0.22
CA VAL A 65 -10.48 3.08 -1.46
C VAL A 65 -11.95 3.10 -1.06
N PRO A 66 -12.77 4.04 -1.57
CA PRO A 66 -14.20 4.04 -1.30
C PRO A 66 -14.84 2.69 -1.69
N PRO A 67 -15.70 2.08 -0.86
CA PRO A 67 -16.21 0.71 -1.09
C PRO A 67 -16.84 0.50 -2.47
N LYS A 68 -17.60 1.49 -2.95
CA LYS A 68 -18.25 1.48 -4.29
C LYS A 68 -17.26 1.39 -5.45
N LEU A 69 -16.01 1.80 -5.24
CA LEU A 69 -14.97 1.87 -6.28
C LEU A 69 -14.03 0.67 -6.28
N VAL A 70 -14.04 -0.18 -5.25
CA VAL A 70 -13.05 -1.26 -5.09
C VAL A 70 -13.00 -2.19 -6.31
N ARG A 71 -14.15 -2.62 -6.83
CA ARG A 71 -14.20 -3.51 -8.00
C ARG A 71 -13.64 -2.83 -9.27
N THR A 72 -13.97 -1.55 -9.47
CA THR A 72 -13.49 -0.77 -10.61
C THR A 72 -11.97 -0.59 -10.53
N ILE A 73 -11.46 -0.18 -9.37
CA ILE A 73 -10.02 0.02 -9.15
C ILE A 73 -9.24 -1.28 -9.31
N ALA A 74 -9.71 -2.39 -8.73
CA ALA A 74 -9.05 -3.69 -8.87
C ALA A 74 -8.89 -4.14 -10.34
N LYS A 75 -9.89 -3.87 -11.19
CA LYS A 75 -9.79 -4.14 -12.64
C LYS A 75 -8.74 -3.25 -13.31
N MET A 76 -8.68 -1.97 -12.95
CA MET A 76 -7.76 -1.00 -13.54
C MET A 76 -6.29 -1.29 -13.18
N GLN A 77 -6.01 -1.78 -11.97
CA GLN A 77 -4.66 -2.10 -11.51
C GLN A 77 -3.89 -3.00 -12.49
N ARG A 78 -4.53 -4.02 -13.08
CA ARG A 78 -3.89 -4.90 -14.07
C ARG A 78 -3.42 -4.15 -15.32
N ARG A 79 -4.24 -3.19 -15.78
CA ARG A 79 -3.89 -2.33 -16.92
C ARG A 79 -2.76 -1.36 -16.57
N TRP A 80 -2.76 -0.85 -15.35
CA TRP A 80 -1.68 0.03 -14.86
C TRP A 80 -0.36 -0.70 -14.80
N LEU A 81 -0.32 -1.94 -14.30
CA LEU A 81 0.91 -2.74 -14.29
C LEU A 81 1.49 -2.92 -15.69
N ARG A 82 0.66 -3.23 -16.69
CA ARG A 82 1.11 -3.27 -18.09
C ARG A 82 1.63 -1.91 -18.56
N SER A 83 0.95 -0.82 -18.22
CA SER A 83 1.38 0.54 -18.59
C SER A 83 2.68 0.98 -17.91
N ILE A 84 2.97 0.49 -16.70
CA ILE A 84 4.15 0.86 -15.93
C ILE A 84 5.36 0.02 -16.39
N THR A 85 5.14 -1.27 -16.63
CA THR A 85 6.23 -2.23 -16.89
C THR A 85 6.49 -2.47 -18.37
N GLY A 86 5.56 -2.11 -19.26
CA GLY A 86 5.59 -2.52 -20.67
C GLY A 86 5.26 -4.00 -20.90
N ASN A 87 5.25 -4.82 -19.84
CA ASN A 87 5.08 -6.26 -19.93
C ASN A 87 3.60 -6.69 -19.88
N PRO A 88 3.23 -7.81 -20.52
CA PRO A 88 1.96 -8.46 -20.28
C PRO A 88 1.75 -8.79 -18.80
N TYR A 89 0.51 -8.72 -18.33
CA TYR A 89 0.18 -9.07 -16.95
C TYR A 89 0.49 -10.56 -16.67
N ARG A 90 1.19 -10.83 -15.57
CA ARG A 90 1.46 -12.19 -15.07
C ARG A 90 0.67 -12.44 -13.79
N LYS A 91 0.23 -13.68 -13.57
CA LYS A 91 -0.44 -14.05 -12.31
C LYS A 91 0.53 -13.85 -11.13
N ARG A 92 -0.03 -13.54 -9.94
CA ARG A 92 0.68 -13.38 -8.65
C ARG A 92 1.60 -12.15 -8.53
N VAL A 93 1.68 -11.28 -9.54
CA VAL A 93 2.46 -10.03 -9.43
C VAL A 93 1.77 -8.94 -8.60
N ILE A 94 0.46 -9.07 -8.38
CA ILE A 94 -0.30 -8.18 -7.50
C ILE A 94 -1.32 -8.97 -6.69
N ARG A 95 -1.42 -8.61 -5.42
CA ARG A 95 -2.46 -9.05 -4.48
C ARG A 95 -3.14 -7.81 -3.92
N SER A 96 -4.46 -7.72 -4.00
CA SER A 96 -5.21 -6.53 -3.59
C SER A 96 -6.50 -6.95 -2.89
N ASP A 97 -6.45 -7.02 -1.56
CA ASP A 97 -7.55 -7.52 -0.74
C ASP A 97 -8.04 -6.46 0.26
N PRO A 98 -9.35 -6.44 0.60
CA PRO A 98 -9.86 -5.61 1.68
C PRO A 98 -9.30 -6.05 3.04
N ILE A 99 -9.18 -5.11 3.98
CA ILE A 99 -8.86 -5.43 5.38
C ILE A 99 -10.08 -6.13 5.99
N GLY A 100 -9.86 -7.28 6.64
CA GLY A 100 -10.95 -8.12 7.15
C GLY A 100 -11.53 -9.10 6.13
N GLY A 101 -10.90 -9.29 4.96
CA GLY A 101 -11.24 -10.35 3.99
C GLY A 101 -12.47 -10.07 3.11
N ARG A 102 -13.33 -9.14 3.51
CA ARG A 102 -14.49 -8.69 2.71
C ARG A 102 -14.75 -7.19 2.91
N LEU A 103 -15.49 -6.59 1.96
CA LEU A 103 -15.98 -5.22 2.07
C LEU A 103 -17.09 -5.11 3.12
N GLY A 104 -17.21 -3.95 3.78
CA GLY A 104 -18.22 -3.70 4.79
C GLY A 104 -17.87 -4.29 6.16
N MET A 105 -16.65 -4.82 6.35
CA MET A 105 -16.24 -5.32 7.66
C MET A 105 -16.11 -4.20 8.68
N GLU A 106 -15.66 -3.04 8.20
CA GLU A 106 -15.57 -1.79 8.95
C GLU A 106 -16.91 -1.32 9.53
N THR A 107 -18.04 -1.68 8.92
CA THR A 107 -19.39 -1.34 9.41
C THR A 107 -20.04 -2.49 10.17
N CYS A 108 -19.95 -3.73 9.65
CA CYS A 108 -20.65 -4.88 10.24
C CYS A 108 -19.97 -5.43 11.51
N ASN A 109 -18.64 -5.32 11.63
CA ASN A 109 -17.91 -5.68 12.85
C ASN A 109 -16.66 -4.79 12.99
N PRO A 110 -16.85 -3.55 13.50
CA PRO A 110 -15.77 -2.57 13.60
C PRO A 110 -14.59 -3.06 14.45
N ALA A 111 -14.84 -3.85 15.50
CA ALA A 111 -13.79 -4.39 16.37
C ALA A 111 -12.86 -5.36 15.62
N VAL A 112 -13.45 -6.30 14.87
CA VAL A 112 -12.67 -7.24 14.03
C VAL A 112 -11.94 -6.50 12.91
N HIS A 113 -12.56 -5.49 12.30
CA HIS A 113 -11.88 -4.66 11.31
C HIS A 113 -10.69 -3.91 11.92
N ALA A 114 -10.85 -3.32 13.10
CA ALA A 114 -9.77 -2.60 13.80
C ALA A 114 -8.59 -3.53 14.14
N ALA A 115 -8.86 -4.73 14.67
CA ALA A 115 -7.82 -5.74 14.94
C ALA A 115 -7.08 -6.15 13.65
N ASN A 116 -7.81 -6.39 12.56
CA ASN A 116 -7.20 -6.73 11.26
C ASN A 116 -6.38 -5.57 10.68
N LEU A 117 -6.84 -4.32 10.86
CA LEU A 117 -6.12 -3.14 10.43
C LEU A 117 -4.82 -2.96 11.22
N ALA A 118 -4.85 -3.15 12.54
CA ALA A 118 -3.66 -3.12 13.39
C ALA A 118 -2.64 -4.19 12.96
N ASN A 119 -3.11 -5.42 12.69
CA ASN A 119 -2.25 -6.49 12.17
C ASN A 119 -1.64 -6.16 10.80
N ALA A 120 -2.42 -5.56 9.89
CA ALA A 120 -1.93 -5.14 8.59
C ALA A 120 -0.91 -3.99 8.69
N LEU A 121 -1.12 -3.04 9.62
CA LEU A 121 -0.16 -1.97 9.90
C LEU A 121 1.14 -2.53 10.47
N ALA A 122 1.07 -3.40 11.48
CA ALA A 122 2.24 -4.06 12.06
C ALA A 122 3.00 -4.88 11.01
N TYR A 123 2.28 -5.53 10.08
CA TYR A 123 2.89 -6.25 8.96
C TYR A 123 3.68 -5.31 8.03
N VAL A 124 3.13 -4.15 7.67
CA VAL A 124 3.86 -3.15 6.86
C VAL A 124 5.05 -2.56 7.62
N CYS A 125 4.96 -2.45 8.94
CA CYS A 125 6.02 -1.90 9.77
C CYS A 125 7.05 -2.94 10.25
N LYS A 126 6.97 -4.20 9.85
CA LYS A 126 7.76 -5.30 10.44
C LYS A 126 9.28 -5.13 10.41
N SER A 127 9.80 -4.31 9.50
CA SER A 127 11.25 -4.01 9.41
C SER A 127 11.69 -2.82 10.26
N ALA A 128 10.77 -2.15 10.95
CA ALA A 128 11.10 -1.09 11.90
C ALA A 128 11.92 -1.66 13.08
N PRO A 129 12.75 -0.82 13.74
CA PRO A 129 13.44 -1.23 14.96
C PRO A 129 12.45 -1.74 16.03
N GLN A 130 12.84 -2.77 16.79
CA GLN A 130 11.96 -3.37 17.80
C GLN A 130 11.45 -2.33 18.81
N THR A 131 12.30 -1.40 19.24
CA THR A 131 11.92 -0.29 20.15
C THR A 131 10.80 0.60 19.59
N ILE A 132 10.72 0.78 18.27
CA ILE A 132 9.67 1.55 17.62
C ILE A 132 8.37 0.74 17.56
N LEU A 133 8.46 -0.56 17.28
CA LEU A 133 7.31 -1.46 17.30
C LEU A 133 6.69 -1.52 18.70
N ASP A 134 7.52 -1.71 19.73
CA ASP A 134 7.09 -1.81 21.12
C ASP A 134 6.45 -0.52 21.63
N SER A 135 7.08 0.64 21.36
CA SER A 135 6.56 1.95 21.78
C SER A 135 5.21 2.31 21.13
N HIS A 136 4.87 1.70 19.99
CA HIS A 136 3.59 1.88 19.32
C HIS A 136 2.62 0.70 19.56
N GLY A 137 2.93 -0.20 20.50
CA GLY A 137 2.08 -1.34 20.85
C GLY A 137 1.87 -2.34 19.70
N MET A 138 2.78 -2.36 18.72
CA MET A 138 2.68 -3.28 17.59
C MET A 138 3.15 -4.66 18.02
N GLN A 139 2.22 -5.62 18.12
CA GLN A 139 2.50 -7.01 18.49
C GLN A 139 3.21 -7.78 17.37
N ARG A 140 4.46 -7.40 17.07
CA ARG A 140 5.28 -8.04 16.04
C ARG A 140 6.76 -8.00 16.43
N ARG A 141 7.49 -9.03 16.02
CA ARG A 141 8.96 -9.04 16.11
C ARG A 141 9.56 -8.37 14.89
N HIS A 142 10.67 -7.68 15.09
CA HIS A 142 11.50 -7.15 14.02
C HIS A 142 11.87 -8.27 13.04
N GLU A 143 11.63 -8.02 11.76
CA GLU A 143 12.05 -8.87 10.65
C GLU A 143 13.01 -8.06 9.78
N GLN A 144 14.25 -8.55 9.60
CA GLN A 144 15.22 -7.88 8.74
C GLN A 144 14.69 -7.79 7.31
N GLY A 145 14.66 -6.58 6.76
CA GLY A 145 14.40 -6.34 5.35
C GLY A 145 15.69 -6.41 4.54
N GLY A 146 15.59 -6.81 3.26
CA GLY A 146 16.71 -6.74 2.34
C GLY A 146 17.10 -5.32 1.92
N PRO A 147 18.21 -5.18 1.18
CA PRO A 147 18.67 -3.90 0.65
C PRO A 147 17.64 -3.33 -0.32
N ILE A 148 17.44 -2.00 -0.24
CA ILE A 148 16.58 -1.22 -1.12
C ILE A 148 17.41 -0.13 -1.77
N VAL A 149 17.23 0.06 -3.07
CA VAL A 149 17.80 1.19 -3.81
C VAL A 149 16.75 2.29 -3.90
N GLY A 150 17.11 3.51 -3.50
CA GLY A 150 16.21 4.65 -3.47
C GLY A 150 15.29 4.68 -2.25
N LYS A 151 14.00 5.02 -2.44
CA LYS A 151 13.06 5.28 -1.34
C LYS A 151 12.43 3.98 -0.82
N ARG A 152 12.55 3.75 0.50
CA ARG A 152 11.99 2.58 1.19
C ARG A 152 10.51 2.71 1.54
N CYS A 153 10.02 3.87 1.95
CA CYS A 153 8.64 4.02 2.38
C CYS A 153 8.08 5.40 2.04
N GLY A 154 6.75 5.53 2.03
CA GLY A 154 6.09 6.82 1.82
C GLY A 154 4.65 6.82 2.33
N ILE A 155 4.14 8.03 2.56
CA ILE A 155 2.77 8.28 3.02
C ILE A 155 2.13 9.40 2.19
N SER A 156 0.81 9.34 2.01
CA SER A 156 0.02 10.43 1.43
C SER A 156 -0.07 11.61 2.40
N GLN A 157 -0.02 12.84 1.90
CA GLN A 157 -0.18 14.04 2.71
C GLN A 157 -1.58 14.64 2.54
N ASN A 158 -2.55 14.11 3.28
CA ASN A 158 -3.96 14.52 3.13
C ASN A 158 -4.41 15.57 4.15
N ILE A 159 -3.58 15.81 5.16
CA ILE A 159 -3.82 16.80 6.21
C ILE A 159 -2.65 17.78 6.24
N GLY A 160 -2.95 19.07 6.38
CA GLY A 160 -1.94 20.13 6.39
C GLY A 160 -0.97 20.03 7.58
N PRO A 161 0.18 20.73 7.54
CA PRO A 161 1.18 20.69 8.62
C PRO A 161 0.61 20.98 10.01
N LYS A 162 -0.33 21.94 10.11
CA LYS A 162 -1.02 22.30 11.35
C LYS A 162 -1.80 21.13 11.95
N ALA A 163 -2.57 20.42 11.12
CA ALA A 163 -3.36 19.27 11.55
C ALA A 163 -2.50 18.07 11.95
N ARG A 164 -1.28 17.94 11.40
CA ARG A 164 -0.33 16.89 11.81
C ARG A 164 0.23 17.12 13.20
N LYS A 165 0.60 18.37 13.54
CA LYS A 165 1.19 18.72 14.85
C LYS A 165 0.21 18.52 16.02
N ALA A 166 -1.09 18.70 15.80
CA ALA A 166 -2.12 18.61 16.84
C ALA A 166 -2.40 17.19 17.37
N LYS A 167 -1.76 16.14 16.81
CA LYS A 167 -1.96 14.73 17.20
C LYS A 167 -0.71 14.08 17.83
N THR A 168 0.30 14.89 18.15
CA THR A 168 1.51 14.50 18.88
C THR A 168 1.47 15.20 20.23
#